data_AF-A0A7S1HJL5-F1
#
_entry.id   AF-A0A7S1HJL5-F1
#
_cell.length_a   1.000
_cell.length_b   1.000
_cell.length_c   1.000
_cell.angle_alpha   90.00
_cell.angle_beta   90.00
_cell.angle_gamma   90.00
#
_symmetry.space_group_name_H-M   'P 1'
#
loop_
_entity.id
_entity.type
_entity.pdbx_description
1 polymer ?
#
loop_
_entity_poly.entity_id
_entity_poly.type
_entity_poly.pdbx_seq_one_letter_code
_entity_poly.pdbx_strand_id
1 'polypeptide(L)'
;GRRYVVCTGGEPLLQLDTPLIDALHARGFEVAVETNGTQPAPPGLDWICVSPKADAPLVLTSGHELKLVYPQPLARPERFAALNFQHFFLQPMDSVLQREHTNAAVAYC
;
A
#
# COMPACT_ATOMS: atom_id res chain seq x y z
N GLY A 1 -14.96 -19.51 1.76
CA GLY A 1 -14.19 -18.29 2.08
C GLY A 1 -15.10 -17.09 2.05
N ARG A 2 -14.75 -16.02 2.77
CA ARG A 2 -15.43 -14.71 2.67
C ARG A 2 -15.02 -14.07 1.32
N ARG A 3 -15.91 -13.29 0.70
CA ARG A 3 -15.57 -12.63 -0.58
C ARG A 3 -14.59 -11.50 -0.30
N TYR A 4 -13.65 -11.26 -1.19
CA TYR A 4 -12.60 -10.27 -0.99
C TYR A 4 -12.37 -9.49 -2.29
N VAL A 5 -12.24 -8.17 -2.19
CA VAL A 5 -11.95 -7.29 -3.31
C VAL A 5 -10.78 -6.37 -2.95
N VAL A 6 -9.87 -6.19 -3.90
CA VAL A 6 -8.77 -5.24 -3.79
C VAL A 6 -9.04 -4.08 -4.74
N CYS A 7 -9.37 -2.93 -4.16
CA CYS A 7 -9.46 -1.66 -4.88
C CYS A 7 -8.05 -1.15 -5.16
N THR A 8 -7.72 -1.04 -6.43
CA THR A 8 -6.40 -0.59 -6.92
C THR A 8 -6.60 0.27 -8.18
N GLY A 9 -5.55 0.45 -8.97
CA GLY A 9 -5.58 1.09 -10.29
C GLY A 9 -5.48 2.61 -10.21
N GLY A 10 -4.62 3.20 -11.06
CA GLY A 10 -4.23 4.60 -10.89
C GLY A 10 -3.86 4.88 -9.43
N GLU A 11 -4.46 5.93 -8.85
CA GLU A 11 -4.61 6.07 -7.40
C GLU A 11 -6.09 5.84 -7.03
N PRO A 12 -6.44 4.73 -6.34
CA PRO A 12 -7.84 4.37 -6.08
C PRO A 12 -8.55 5.37 -5.17
N LEU A 13 -7.85 6.03 -4.25
CA LEU A 13 -8.46 6.99 -3.31
C LEU A 13 -8.91 8.30 -3.99
N LEU A 14 -8.67 8.47 -5.29
CA LEU A 14 -9.29 9.54 -6.08
C LEU A 14 -10.76 9.26 -6.43
N GLN A 15 -11.20 8.00 -6.33
CA GLN A 15 -12.53 7.55 -6.75
C GLN A 15 -13.26 6.72 -5.69
N LEU A 16 -12.51 5.97 -4.87
CA LEU A 16 -13.07 5.12 -3.83
C LEU A 16 -13.64 5.98 -2.69
N ASP A 17 -14.93 5.80 -2.42
CA ASP A 17 -15.67 6.54 -1.40
C ASP A 17 -16.46 5.59 -0.48
N THR A 18 -17.00 6.14 0.61
CA THR A 18 -17.77 5.38 1.59
C THR A 18 -19.00 4.69 0.99
N PRO A 19 -19.83 5.34 0.13
CA PRO A 19 -20.95 4.66 -0.52
C PRO A 19 -20.56 3.41 -1.33
N LEU A 20 -19.45 3.44 -2.05
CA LEU A 20 -18.97 2.27 -2.79
C LEU A 20 -18.51 1.15 -1.84
N ILE A 21 -17.79 1.49 -0.77
CA ILE A 21 -17.36 0.53 0.26
C ILE A 21 -18.56 -0.14 0.91
N ASP A 22 -19.54 0.64 1.35
CA ASP A 22 -20.78 0.13 1.97
C ASP A 22 -21.55 -0.79 1.00
N ALA A 23 -21.59 -0.45 -0.30
CA ALA A 23 -22.24 -1.25 -1.32
C ALA A 23 -21.52 -2.59 -1.60
N LEU A 24 -20.20 -2.65 -1.43
CA LEU A 24 -19.40 -3.87 -1.52
C LEU A 24 -19.61 -4.74 -0.26
N HIS A 25 -19.58 -4.13 0.92
CA HIS A 25 -19.89 -4.78 2.19
C HIS A 25 -21.29 -5.41 2.19
N ALA A 26 -22.30 -4.69 1.69
CA ALA A 26 -23.67 -5.21 1.54
C ALA A 26 -23.76 -6.44 0.62
N ARG A 27 -22.77 -6.66 -0.25
CA ARG A 27 -22.63 -7.85 -1.12
C ARG A 27 -21.75 -8.94 -0.51
N GLY A 28 -21.34 -8.78 0.75
CA GLY A 28 -20.57 -9.73 1.54
C GLY A 28 -19.07 -9.74 1.23
N PHE A 29 -18.53 -8.64 0.68
CA PHE A 29 -17.09 -8.48 0.48
C PHE A 29 -16.42 -7.89 1.71
N GLU A 30 -15.20 -8.33 2.00
CA GLU A 30 -14.17 -7.51 2.64
C GLU A 30 -13.48 -6.68 1.57
N VAL A 31 -13.14 -5.43 1.90
CA VAL A 31 -12.64 -4.42 0.96
C VAL A 31 -11.25 -3.97 1.39
N ALA A 32 -10.29 -4.22 0.51
CA ALA A 32 -8.92 -3.77 0.67
C ALA A 32 -8.56 -2.68 -0.34
N VAL A 33 -7.57 -1.85 0.00
CA VAL A 33 -7.01 -0.85 -0.92
C VAL A 33 -5.50 -1.00 -1.06
N GLU A 34 -5.01 -0.80 -2.28
CA GLU A 34 -3.59 -0.63 -2.62
C GLU A 34 -3.38 0.81 -3.12
N THR A 35 -2.82 1.68 -2.27
CA THR A 35 -2.70 3.13 -2.53
C THR A 35 -1.24 3.60 -2.49
N ASN A 36 -0.94 4.69 -3.19
CA ASN A 36 0.34 5.38 -3.06
C ASN A 36 0.47 6.23 -1.77
N GLY A 37 -0.63 6.39 -1.01
CA GLY A 37 -0.66 7.11 0.27
C GLY A 37 -0.74 8.64 0.17
N THR A 38 -0.92 9.19 -1.03
CA THR A 38 -1.02 10.66 -1.26
C THR A 38 -2.38 11.24 -0.85
N GLN A 39 -3.39 10.38 -0.63
CA GLN A 39 -4.75 10.77 -0.26
C GLN A 39 -5.15 10.15 1.09
N PRO A 40 -6.07 10.80 1.84
CA PRO A 40 -6.69 10.17 3.00
C PRO A 40 -7.55 8.98 2.56
N ALA A 41 -7.56 7.92 3.37
CA ALA A 41 -8.42 6.78 3.14
C ALA A 41 -9.83 7.04 3.72
N PRO A 42 -10.92 6.75 2.99
CA PRO A 42 -12.28 6.80 3.55
C PRO A 42 -12.43 5.73 4.64
N PRO A 43 -13.33 5.95 5.62
CA PRO A 43 -13.62 4.94 6.64
C PRO A 43 -14.28 3.70 6.01
N GLY A 44 -14.16 2.56 6.70
CA GLY A 44 -14.80 1.30 6.30
C GLY A 44 -13.92 0.33 5.52
N LEU A 45 -12.68 0.70 5.15
CA LEU A 45 -11.74 -0.23 4.54
C LEU A 45 -11.27 -1.28 5.56
N ASP A 46 -11.35 -2.56 5.19
CA ASP A 46 -10.94 -3.69 6.02
C ASP A 46 -9.42 -3.91 5.98
N TRP A 47 -8.76 -3.53 4.88
CA TRP A 47 -7.31 -3.58 4.74
C TRP A 47 -6.78 -2.39 3.96
N ILE A 48 -5.68 -1.81 4.46
CA ILE A 48 -5.02 -0.66 3.84
C ILE A 48 -3.56 -1.02 3.66
N CYS A 49 -3.18 -1.21 2.39
CA CYS A 49 -1.80 -1.33 1.96
C CYS A 49 -1.33 -0.01 1.35
N VAL A 50 -0.28 0.57 1.93
CA VAL A 50 0.33 1.81 1.45
C VAL A 50 1.68 1.50 0.83
N SER A 51 1.84 1.87 -0.44
CA SER A 51 3.11 1.78 -1.16
C SER A 51 3.62 3.19 -1.48
N PRO A 52 4.37 3.83 -0.58
CA PRO A 52 4.86 5.19 -0.81
C PRO A 52 5.81 5.24 -2.01
N LYS A 53 5.78 6.36 -2.74
CA LYS A 53 6.61 6.61 -3.92
C LYS A 53 7.64 7.68 -3.60
N ALA A 54 8.88 7.47 -4.04
CA ALA A 54 10.08 8.30 -3.89
C ALA A 54 9.87 9.69 -3.26
N ASP A 55 9.45 10.65 -4.06
CA ASP A 55 9.31 12.08 -3.76
C ASP A 55 7.85 12.54 -3.60
N ALA A 56 6.89 11.61 -3.66
CA ALA A 56 5.49 11.93 -3.47
C ALA A 56 5.18 12.27 -2.00
N PRO A 57 4.28 13.25 -1.74
CA PRO A 57 3.78 13.49 -0.40
C PRO A 57 3.13 12.23 0.19
N LEU A 58 3.37 11.97 1.46
CA LEU A 58 2.72 10.88 2.19
C LEU A 58 1.81 11.48 3.25
N VAL A 59 0.49 11.37 3.04
CA VAL A 59 -0.54 11.83 3.98
C VAL A 59 -1.03 10.69 4.84
N LEU A 60 -1.10 9.47 4.28
CA LEU A 60 -1.58 8.29 4.99
C LEU A 60 -0.42 7.62 5.74
N THR A 61 -0.27 7.97 7.02
CA THR A 61 0.84 7.53 7.89
C THR A 61 0.47 6.36 8.81
N SER A 62 -0.69 5.74 8.58
CA SER A 62 -1.15 4.57 9.33
C SER A 62 -1.97 3.63 8.46
N GLY A 63 -1.95 2.34 8.78
CA GLY A 63 -2.71 1.33 8.06
C GLY A 63 -2.37 -0.09 8.52
N HIS A 64 -2.68 -1.06 7.68
CA HIS A 64 -2.40 -2.47 7.98
C HIS A 64 -1.00 -2.84 7.49
N GLU A 65 -0.65 -2.41 6.30
CA GLU A 65 0.57 -2.80 5.62
C GLU A 65 1.25 -1.59 4.97
N LEU A 66 2.55 -1.45 5.19
CA LEU A 66 3.40 -0.60 4.36
C LEU A 66 4.28 -1.50 3.48
N LYS A 67 4.05 -1.45 2.16
CA LYS A 67 4.75 -2.24 1.15
C LYS A 67 5.58 -1.34 0.25
N LEU A 68 6.83 -1.14 0.62
CA LEU A 68 7.75 -0.28 -0.08
C LEU A 68 8.36 -1.01 -1.28
N VAL A 69 8.14 -0.48 -2.49
CA VAL A 69 8.92 -0.92 -3.66
C VAL A 69 10.38 -0.52 -3.46
N TYR A 70 11.29 -1.47 -3.58
CA TYR A 70 12.70 -1.30 -3.24
C TYR A 70 13.61 -1.85 -4.35
N PRO A 71 14.71 -1.17 -4.71
CA PRO A 71 15.21 0.08 -4.15
C PRO A 71 14.55 1.33 -4.76
N GLN A 72 14.43 2.40 -3.96
CA GLN A 72 14.11 3.75 -4.43
C GLN A 72 15.09 4.73 -3.75
N PRO A 73 15.95 5.47 -4.49
CA PRO A 73 17.00 6.31 -3.89
C PRO A 73 16.48 7.35 -2.89
N LEU A 74 15.31 7.93 -3.19
CA LEU A 74 14.69 8.95 -2.35
C LEU A 74 13.77 8.35 -1.28
N ALA A 75 13.24 7.13 -1.46
CA ALA A 75 12.35 6.45 -0.51
C ALA A 75 13.06 5.28 0.17
N ARG A 76 14.06 5.60 1.00
CA ARG A 76 14.74 4.59 1.83
C ARG A 76 13.81 4.06 2.93
N PRO A 77 13.89 2.78 3.32
CA PRO A 77 12.93 2.19 4.27
C PRO A 77 12.89 2.88 5.65
N GLU A 78 14.02 3.44 6.11
CA GLU A 78 14.13 4.13 7.40
C GLU A 78 13.23 5.37 7.50
N ARG A 79 12.87 5.99 6.37
CA ARG A 79 11.92 7.11 6.33
C ARG A 79 10.54 6.73 6.86
N PHE A 80 10.20 5.44 6.79
CA PHE A 80 8.87 4.93 7.06
C PHE A 80 8.80 4.04 8.31
N ALA A 81 9.94 3.61 8.84
CA ALA A 81 10.03 2.62 9.92
C ALA A 81 9.31 3.01 11.22
N ALA A 82 9.10 4.31 11.47
CA ALA A 82 8.40 4.83 12.64
C ALA A 82 6.90 5.09 12.43
N LEU A 83 6.36 4.80 11.23
CA LEU A 83 4.95 5.02 10.92
C LEU A 83 4.05 3.95 11.56
N ASN A 84 2.75 4.22 11.67
CA ASN A 84 1.83 3.36 12.41
C ASN A 84 1.21 2.27 11.50
N PHE A 85 2.02 1.28 11.12
CA PHE A 85 1.60 0.12 10.33
C PHE A 85 1.82 -1.18 11.10
N GLN A 86 0.96 -2.17 10.87
CA GLN A 86 1.07 -3.49 11.51
C GLN A 86 2.19 -4.32 10.87
N HIS A 87 2.39 -4.15 9.56
CA HIS A 87 3.39 -4.87 8.78
C HIS A 87 4.23 -3.92 7.93
N PHE A 88 5.51 -4.25 7.80
CA PHE A 88 6.46 -3.57 6.92
C PHE A 88 7.09 -4.59 5.98
N PHE A 89 6.95 -4.36 4.67
CA PHE A 89 7.52 -5.22 3.64
C PHE A 89 8.34 -4.42 2.63
N LEU A 90 9.43 -5.03 2.17
CA LEU A 90 10.12 -4.62 0.96
C LEU A 90 9.68 -5.49 -0.20
N GLN A 91 9.19 -4.86 -1.27
CA GLN A 91 8.87 -5.52 -2.52
C GLN A 91 9.95 -5.17 -3.54
N PRO A 92 10.73 -6.15 -4.04
CA PRO A 92 11.71 -5.90 -5.08
C PRO A 92 11.09 -5.21 -6.30
N MET A 93 11.70 -4.13 -6.76
CA MET A 93 11.28 -3.41 -7.95
C MET A 93 11.49 -4.30 -9.17
N ASP A 94 10.39 -4.59 -9.87
CA ASP A 94 10.44 -5.32 -11.12
C ASP A 94 11.06 -4.45 -12.22
N SER A 95 12.17 -4.92 -12.79
CA SER A 95 12.95 -4.23 -13.81
C SER A 95 13.93 -5.22 -14.44
N VAL A 96 14.77 -4.75 -15.36
CA VAL A 96 15.89 -5.55 -15.89
C VAL A 96 16.88 -6.00 -14.79
N LEU A 97 16.88 -5.35 -13.63
CA LEU A 97 17.70 -5.67 -12.46
C LEU A 97 16.96 -6.49 -11.40
N GLN A 98 15.83 -7.14 -11.73
CA GLN A 98 14.97 -7.85 -10.76
C GLN A 98 15.74 -8.76 -9.79
N ARG A 99 16.71 -9.55 -10.28
CA ARG A 99 17.53 -10.43 -9.43
C ARG A 99 18.34 -9.66 -8.40
N GLU A 100 18.96 -8.55 -8.81
CA GLU A 100 19.74 -7.70 -7.93
C GLU A 100 18.85 -7.02 -6.89
N HIS A 101 17.69 -6.51 -7.31
CA HIS A 101 16.72 -5.89 -6.41
C HIS A 101 16.15 -6.89 -5.39
N THR A 102 15.89 -8.14 -5.80
CA THR A 102 15.46 -9.20 -4.88
C THR A 102 16.53 -9.50 -3.85
N ASN A 103 17.79 -9.68 -4.29
CA ASN A 103 18.90 -9.89 -3.36
C ASN A 103 19.08 -8.71 -2.40
N ALA A 104 18.94 -7.48 -2.90
CA ALA A 104 19.06 -6.28 -2.09
C ALA A 104 17.94 -6.15 -1.04
N ALA A 105 16.71 -6.53 -1.38
CA ALA A 105 15.59 -6.55 -0.44
C ALA A 105 15.80 -7.63 0.64
N VAL A 106 16.21 -8.84 0.24
CA VAL A 106 16.52 -9.95 1.18
C VAL A 106 17.68 -9.59 2.10
N ALA A 107 18.71 -8.91 1.61
CA ALA A 107 19.85 -8.49 2.43
C ALA A 107 19.51 -7.37 3.43
N TYR A 108 18.42 -6.63 3.22
CA TYR A 108 17.98 -5.56 4.11
C TYR A 108 17.16 -6.08 5.29
N CYS A 109 16.29 -7.06 5.05
CA CYS A 109 15.37 -7.64 6.03
C CYS A 109 16.08 -8.63 6.98
#